data_AF-A0A0Q5VX91-F1
#
_entry.id   AF-A0A0Q5VX91-F1
#
_cell.length_a   1.000
_cell.length_b   1.000
_cell.length_c   1.000
_cell.angle_alpha   90.00
_cell.angle_beta   90.00
_cell.angle_gamma   90.00
#
_symmetry.space_group_name_H-M   'P 1'
#
loop_
_entity.id
_entity.type
_entity.pdbx_description
1 polymer ?
#
loop_
_entity_poly.entity_id
_entity_poly.type
_entity_poly.pdbx_seq_one_letter_code
_entity_poly.pdbx_strand_id
1 'polypeptide(L)' 'MLGYLVDGASNPEIAEALVVAERTVATHVEHILLKLGTPTRTLAAVRAERYGLYVPAGCHPPGPELSWRH' A
#
# COMPACT_ATOMS: atom_id res chain seq x y z
N MET A 1 0.49 2.22 -3.34
CA MET A 1 -0.48 3.01 -2.54
C MET A 1 -1.35 2.15 -1.62
N LEU A 2 -1.96 1.06 -2.12
CA LEU A 2 -2.74 0.15 -1.25
C LEU A 2 -1.94 -0.37 -0.04
N GLY A 3 -0.65 -0.70 -0.20
CA GLY A 3 0.21 -1.12 0.92
C GLY A 3 0.24 -0.10 2.07
N TYR A 4 0.40 1.19 1.78
CA TYR A 4 0.35 2.25 2.79
C TYR A 4 -0.99 2.32 3.55
N LEU A 5 -2.11 1.98 2.91
CA LEU A 5 -3.41 1.91 3.58
C LEU A 5 -3.44 0.73 4.57
N VAL A 6 -2.85 -0.41 4.19
CA VAL A 6 -2.69 -1.59 5.05
C VAL A 6 -1.76 -1.28 6.23
N ASP A 7 -0.67 -0.56 5.98
CA ASP A 7 0.30 -0.15 7.01
C ASP A 7 -0.23 0.98 7.92
N GLY A 8 -1.45 1.48 7.66
CA GLY A 8 -2.10 2.50 8.50
C GLY A 8 -1.69 3.95 8.22
N ALA A 9 -0.92 4.22 7.17
CA ALA A 9 -0.40 5.55 6.88
C ALA A 9 -1.50 6.57 6.49
N SER A 10 -1.43 7.77 7.04
CA SER A 10 -2.28 8.91 6.74
C SER A 10 -2.02 9.49 5.34
N ASN A 11 -2.93 10.34 4.85
CA ASN A 11 -2.75 10.95 3.53
C ASN A 11 -1.47 11.83 3.43
N PRO A 12 -1.12 12.63 4.46
CA PRO A 12 0.16 13.36 4.48
C PRO A 12 1.38 12.43 4.40
N GLU A 13 1.41 11.35 5.18
CA GLU A 13 2.53 10.38 5.16
C GLU A 13 2.68 9.72 3.79
N ILE A 14 1.55 9.38 3.13
CA ILE A 14 1.57 8.84 1.77
C ILE A 14 2.02 9.89 0.76
N ALA A 15 1.58 11.13 0.92
CA ALA A 15 1.94 12.24 0.04
C ALA A 15 3.45 12.50 0.09
N GLU A 16 4.03 12.51 1.29
CA GLU A 16 5.47 12.63 1.51
C GLU A 16 6.22 11.46 0.90
N ALA A 17 5.81 10.22 1.22
CA ALA A 17 6.50 9.02 0.76
C ALA A 17 6.47 8.84 -0.78
N LEU A 18 5.43 9.37 -1.45
CA LEU A 18 5.27 9.29 -2.90
C LEU A 18 5.67 10.59 -3.63
N VAL A 19 6.04 11.64 -2.90
CA VAL A 19 6.37 12.97 -3.45
C VAL A 19 5.24 13.52 -4.33
N VAL A 20 4.00 13.48 -3.82
CA VAL A 20 2.79 13.98 -4.49
C VAL A 20 1.97 14.88 -3.55
N ALA A 21 0.98 15.59 -4.09
CA ALA A 21 0.06 16.39 -3.27
C ALA A 21 -0.95 15.51 -2.53
N GLU A 22 -1.34 15.90 -1.30
CA GLU A 22 -2.36 15.18 -0.50
C GLU A 22 -3.70 15.01 -1.23
N ARG A 23 -4.10 15.97 -2.07
CA ARG A 23 -5.32 15.84 -2.89
C ARG A 23 -5.25 14.66 -3.86
N THR A 24 -4.06 14.40 -4.41
CA THR A 24 -3.82 13.31 -5.35
C THR A 24 -3.93 11.99 -4.62
N VAL A 25 -3.38 11.93 -3.40
CA VAL A 25 -3.56 10.80 -2.48
C VAL A 25 -5.06 10.57 -2.22
N ALA A 26 -5.83 11.59 -1.85
CA ALA A 26 -7.26 11.44 -1.59
C ALA A 26 -8.02 10.82 -2.78
N THR A 27 -7.77 11.29 -4.01
CA THR A 27 -8.36 10.70 -5.23
C THR A 27 -7.95 9.24 -5.44
N HIS A 28 -6.68 8.89 -5.20
CA HIS A 28 -6.25 7.50 -5.30
C HIS A 28 -6.87 6.60 -4.22
N VAL A 29 -7.03 7.10 -2.99
CA VAL A 29 -7.74 6.37 -1.92
C VAL A 29 -9.18 6.09 -2.34
N GLU A 30 -9.90 7.09 -2.82
CA GLU A 30 -11.28 6.94 -3.31
C GLU A 30 -11.39 5.85 -4.39
N HIS A 31 -10.50 5.87 -5.38
CA HIS A 31 -10.47 4.84 -6.42
C HIS A 31 -10.14 3.45 -5.88
N ILE A 32 -9.28 3.34 -4.86
CA ILE A 32 -8.98 2.05 -4.19
C ILE A 32 -10.22 1.55 -3.45
N LEU A 33 -10.89 2.40 -2.69
CA LEU A 33 -12.12 2.07 -1.97
C LEU A 33 -13.19 1.55 -2.93
N LEU A 34 -13.37 2.23 -4.06
CA LEU A 34 -14.30 1.82 -5.12
C LEU A 34 -13.93 0.45 -5.72
N LYS A 35 -12.66 0.26 -6.10
CA LYS A 35 -12.19 -1.01 -6.69
C LYS A 35 -12.29 -2.19 -5.72
N LEU A 36 -12.12 -1.95 -4.42
CA LEU A 36 -12.25 -2.97 -3.40
C LEU A 36 -13.70 -3.14 -2.94
N GLY A 37 -14.62 -2.24 -3.30
CA GLY A 37 -16.02 -2.28 -2.87
C GLY A 37 -16.16 -2.06 -1.36
N THR A 38 -15.36 -1.14 -0.80
CA THR A 38 -15.31 -0.87 0.63
C THR A 38 -15.56 0.60 0.92
N PRO A 39 -16.33 0.96 1.97
CA PRO A 39 -16.64 2.35 2.26
C PRO A 39 -15.56 3.06 3.08
N THR A 40 -14.60 2.32 3.66
CA THR A 40 -13.57 2.87 4.53
C THR A 40 -12.20 2.28 4.23
N ARG A 41 -11.16 3.07 4.51
CA ARG A 41 -9.76 2.63 4.40
C ARG A 41 -9.45 1.41 5.26
N THR A 42 -10.06 1.30 6.44
CA THR A 42 -9.87 0.14 7.32
C THR A 42 -10.45 -1.12 6.69
N LEU A 43 -11.64 -1.04 6.08
CA LEU A 43 -12.21 -2.20 5.40
C LEU A 43 -11.43 -2.56 4.13
N ALA A 44 -10.90 -1.56 3.42
CA ALA A 44 -10.01 -1.76 2.28
C ALA A 44 -8.74 -2.55 2.68
N ALA A 45 -8.10 -2.18 3.80
CA ALA A 45 -6.94 -2.88 4.33
C ALA A 45 -7.26 -4.36 4.63
N VAL A 46 -8.31 -4.62 5.41
CA VAL A 46 -8.76 -5.98 5.75
C VAL A 46 -9.08 -6.80 4.50
N ARG A 47 -9.70 -6.18 3.49
CA ARG A 47 -10.07 -6.86 2.24
C ARG A 47 -8.85 -7.14 1.38
N ALA A 48 -7.87 -6.24 1.35
CA ALA A 48 -6.60 -6.46 0.66
C ALA A 48 -5.83 -7.65 1.25
N GLU A 49 -5.77 -7.77 2.59
CA GLU A 49 -5.16 -8.92 3.27
C GLU A 49 -5.91 -10.22 2.95
N ARG A 50 -7.25 -10.22 3.08
CA ARG A 50 -8.07 -11.42 2.80
C ARG A 50 -7.98 -11.91 1.36
N TYR A 51 -7.74 -11.01 0.41
CA TYR A 51 -7.60 -11.34 -1.01
C TYR A 51 -6.16 -11.56 -1.45
N GLY A 52 -5.18 -11.45 -0.55
CA GLY A 52 -3.76 -11.59 -0.90
C GLY A 52 -3.28 -10.50 -1.87
N LEU A 53 -3.91 -9.32 -1.86
CA LEU A 53 -3.56 -8.18 -2.72
C LEU A 53 -2.40 -7.35 -2.16
N TYR A 54 -1.83 -7.78 -1.03
CA TYR A 54 -0.73 -7.13 -0.34
C TYR A 54 0.27 -8.17 0.18
N VAL A 55 1.55 -7.87 0.02
CA VAL A 55 2.65 -8.61 0.63
C VAL A 55 3.43 -7.61 1.49
N PRO A 56 3.52 -7.81 2.81
CA PRO A 56 4.31 -6.94 3.68
C PRO A 56 5.77 -6.89 3.26
N ALA A 57 6.38 -5.72 3.28
CA ALA A 57 7.78 -5.53 2.88
C ALA A 57 8.78 -6.40 3.68
N GLY A 58 8.43 -6.81 4.90
CA GLY A 58 9.23 -7.71 5.74
C GLY A 58 9.04 -9.21 5.47
N CYS A 59 8.11 -9.59 4.58
CA CYS A 59 7.81 -10.99 4.25
C CYS A 59 8.49 -11.47 2.96
N HIS A 60 9.23 -10.59 2.27
CA HIS A 60 10.15 -11.04 1.23
C HIS A 60 11.34 -11.72 1.92
N PRO A 61 11.60 -13.03 1.74
CA PRO A 61 12.86 -13.61 2.20
C PRO A 61 13.97 -12.78 1.56
N PRO A 62 15.08 -12.46 2.28
CA PRO A 62 16.20 -11.80 1.65
C PRO A 62 16.53 -12.61 0.39
N GLY A 63 16.36 -11.98 -0.78
CA GLY A 63 16.68 -12.62 -2.05
C GLY A 63 18.10 -13.17 -1.97
N PRO A 64 18.41 -14.28 -2.67
CA PRO A 64 19.76 -14.83 -2.63
C PRO A 64 20.72 -13.69 -2.94
N GLU A 65 21.54 -13.37 -1.94
CA GLU A 65 22.73 -12.54 -2.03
C GLU A 65 23.37 -12.84 -3.38
N LEU A 66 23.17 -11.91 -4.30
CA LEU A 66 23.60 -12.04 -5.68
C LEU A 66 25.12 -11.82 -5.66
N SER A 67 25.83 -12.90 -5.30
CA SER A 67 27.27 -13.11 -5.41
C SER A 67 27.63 -13.24 -6.89
N TRP A 68 27.51 -12.14 -7.64
CA TRP A 68 28.04 -12.01 -9.01
C TRP A 68 29.34 -11.22 -9.04
N ARG A 69 30.03 -11.10 -7.91
CA ARG A 69 31.40 -10.56 -7.87
C ARG A 69 32.42 -11.65 -8.20
N HIS A 70 32.56 -11.95 -9.49
CA HIS A 70 33.77 -12.52 -10.07
C HIS A 70 34.04 -11.91 -11.45
#